data_AF-A0A4V1Z282-F1
#
_entry.id   AF-A0A4V1Z282-F1
#
_cell.length_a   1.000
_cell.length_b   1.000
_cell.length_c   1.000
_cell.angle_alpha   90.00
_cell.angle_beta   90.00
_cell.angle_gamma   90.00
#
_symmetry.space_group_name_H-M   'P 1'
#
loop_
_entity.id
_entity.type
_entity.pdbx_description
1 polymer ?
#
loop_
_entity_poly.entity_id
_entity_poly.type
_entity_poly.pdbx_seq_one_letter_code
_entity_poly.pdbx_strand_id
1 'polypeptide(L)'
;MVRRLGVALTALTLLLTAPATAAVSADETPDRERPQRTKIRVVWPSAPVLGKTFTVRGTRADDTPTEVVLQARQGTEWVPLTRKRVTGHSFHFRREAPYNRLRVRVRVLDGSAPSAPLNAPQLAPKVKRIDYADGPFHPKPSGRVMKYLFDGKPGHRVALTTRGGGPSTCTGERLTGPTGVVARSVNGLWRLPRRGTYTLKVSPCWGWSTSRVEIDRVRLVPLAVDGDVVTLRRRAGVADWGVLRLPATGRVMVRGWEAGYPWSRIVRPDGAVLRYLGSSLTYFEAGRRFHNSSDNSDTESLTAGRFLLVPEAARLDASASTPVAATVTPEGPPVTVGDAGVPGRERALTFTGKGGTFYYTEQHLPTTTQGGGGELVGPDGERVADWNYQRGWRLPSDGTYTLYTAPGVDDARTSPDMTVRLREAVMQAHVPINTVARFTVTEPGRWVAATTDQVSGNSARTFASSGSTMSGAWQASLRWTFSPRCSPEPRGPLGCGDYLNTVVDQDHPSTAIWSPYTVPSPNLIVLEPAAGVTGGVDLQVGP
;
A
#
# COMPACT_ATOMS: atom_id res chain seq x y z
N MET A 1 -19.45 -70.71 18.33
CA MET A 1 -18.11 -70.62 18.97
C MET A 1 -18.00 -69.22 19.59
N VAL A 2 -18.50 -68.90 20.78
CA VAL A 2 -18.12 -69.32 22.15
C VAL A 2 -16.61 -69.31 22.38
N ARG A 3 -16.12 -68.25 23.05
CA ARG A 3 -15.25 -68.38 24.23
C ARG A 3 -15.41 -67.17 25.16
N ARG A 4 -15.80 -67.49 26.39
CA ARG A 4 -15.93 -66.64 27.59
C ARG A 4 -14.61 -66.66 28.37
N LEU A 5 -14.33 -65.58 29.09
CA LEU A 5 -13.55 -65.47 30.35
C LEU A 5 -13.64 -63.98 30.76
N GLY A 6 -14.14 -63.52 31.91
CA GLY A 6 -14.65 -64.16 33.13
C GLY A 6 -13.69 -64.05 34.32
N VAL A 7 -13.59 -62.87 34.99
CA VAL A 7 -13.10 -62.65 36.38
C VAL A 7 -13.66 -61.27 36.85
N ALA A 8 -14.71 -61.18 37.71
CA ALA A 8 -14.74 -61.17 39.19
C ALA A 8 -13.92 -60.02 39.85
N LEU A 9 -14.51 -58.88 40.19
CA LEU A 9 -15.17 -58.50 41.47
C LEU A 9 -14.20 -58.35 42.67
N THR A 10 -13.94 -57.11 43.11
CA THR A 10 -13.76 -56.78 44.54
C THR A 10 -14.08 -55.30 44.79
N ALA A 11 -15.13 -55.06 45.59
CA ALA A 11 -15.47 -53.78 46.17
C ALA A 11 -14.69 -53.60 47.47
N LEU A 12 -14.13 -52.42 47.71
CA LEU A 12 -13.58 -52.05 49.02
C LEU A 12 -14.38 -50.87 49.58
N THR A 13 -15.25 -51.21 50.52
CA THR A 13 -15.99 -50.31 51.40
C THR A 13 -15.06 -49.88 52.52
N LEU A 14 -14.85 -48.58 52.73
CA LEU A 14 -14.28 -48.05 53.97
C LEU A 14 -15.37 -47.25 54.70
N LEU A 15 -15.94 -47.86 55.73
CA LEU A 15 -16.60 -47.15 56.83
C LEU A 15 -15.51 -46.61 57.75
N LEU A 16 -15.57 -45.32 58.09
CA LEU A 16 -15.07 -44.82 59.36
C LEU A 16 -16.11 -43.84 59.91
N THR A 17 -16.60 -44.21 61.09
CA THR A 17 -17.56 -43.54 61.95
C THR A 17 -16.98 -42.26 62.53
N ALA A 18 -17.82 -41.22 62.66
CA ALA A 18 -17.56 -40.10 63.56
C ALA A 18 -18.86 -39.76 64.33
N PRO A 19 -18.75 -39.37 65.61
CA PRO A 19 -19.85 -39.42 66.57
C PRO A 19 -20.74 -38.18 66.53
N ALA A 20 -21.98 -38.37 66.94
CA ALA A 20 -22.88 -37.30 67.34
C ALA A 20 -22.22 -36.48 68.47
N THR A 21 -22.04 -35.19 68.22
CA THR A 21 -21.65 -34.24 69.27
C THR A 21 -22.53 -33.00 69.19
N ALA A 22 -22.94 -32.58 70.37
CA ALA A 22 -23.95 -31.58 70.68
C ALA A 22 -23.85 -30.26 69.90
N ALA A 23 -25.03 -29.69 69.64
CA ALA A 23 -25.19 -28.29 69.29
C ALA A 23 -24.54 -27.40 70.36
N VAL A 24 -23.54 -26.62 69.96
CA VAL A 24 -23.04 -25.47 70.70
C VAL A 24 -22.98 -24.30 69.72
N SER A 25 -23.62 -23.22 70.15
CA SER A 25 -23.65 -21.87 69.59
C SER A 25 -22.32 -21.45 68.95
N ALA A 26 -22.38 -20.92 67.73
CA ALA A 26 -21.31 -20.15 67.11
C ALA A 26 -21.90 -18.91 66.42
N ASP A 27 -21.68 -17.79 67.09
CA ASP A 27 -21.52 -16.40 66.66
C ASP A 27 -21.98 -15.94 65.26
N GLU A 28 -22.71 -14.84 65.32
CA GLU A 28 -23.05 -13.92 64.25
C GLU A 28 -21.83 -13.52 63.40
N THR A 29 -21.74 -14.08 62.19
CA THR A 29 -20.99 -13.43 61.11
C THR A 29 -21.75 -12.17 60.69
N PRO A 30 -21.13 -10.97 60.71
CA PRO A 30 -21.81 -9.77 60.27
C PRO A 30 -22.15 -9.87 58.79
N ASP A 31 -23.43 -9.69 58.50
CA ASP A 31 -24.02 -9.60 57.18
C ASP A 31 -23.20 -8.60 56.36
N ARG A 32 -22.42 -9.09 55.37
CA ARG A 32 -21.71 -8.22 54.43
C ARG A 32 -22.76 -7.52 53.59
N GLU A 33 -23.16 -6.33 54.02
CA GLU A 33 -24.03 -5.42 53.29
C GLU A 33 -23.59 -5.36 51.83
N ARG A 34 -24.42 -5.88 50.93
CA ARG A 34 -24.22 -5.71 49.50
C ARG A 34 -24.21 -4.20 49.23
N PRO A 35 -23.13 -3.62 48.68
CA PRO A 35 -23.10 -2.19 48.40
C PRO A 35 -24.30 -1.83 47.54
N GLN A 36 -25.14 -0.92 48.03
CA GLN A 36 -26.36 -0.50 47.34
C GLN A 36 -25.99 0.14 45.99
N ARG A 37 -26.16 -0.63 44.91
CA ARG A 37 -25.75 -0.18 43.57
C ARG A 37 -26.74 0.82 43.00
N THR A 38 -26.22 1.90 42.41
CA THR A 38 -27.01 2.84 41.60
C THR A 38 -27.79 2.07 40.53
N LYS A 39 -29.12 2.19 40.55
CA LYS A 39 -30.00 1.57 39.56
C LYS A 39 -30.10 2.48 38.35
N ILE A 40 -29.68 2.02 37.17
CA ILE A 40 -29.75 2.78 35.92
C ILE A 40 -30.75 2.13 34.97
N ARG A 41 -31.66 2.95 34.43
CA ARG A 41 -32.57 2.59 33.35
C ARG A 41 -32.35 3.55 32.19
N VAL A 42 -32.21 3.02 30.98
CA VAL A 42 -32.15 3.85 29.77
C VAL A 42 -33.42 3.64 28.96
N VAL A 43 -34.09 4.73 28.63
CA VAL A 43 -35.19 4.80 27.67
C VAL A 43 -34.59 5.18 26.33
N TRP A 44 -34.52 4.20 25.45
CA TRP A 44 -33.98 4.38 24.10
C TRP A 44 -35.06 4.81 23.12
N PRO A 45 -34.74 5.67 22.13
CA PRO A 45 -35.63 5.91 21.00
C PRO A 45 -35.66 4.68 20.08
N SER A 46 -36.63 4.65 19.17
CA SER A 46 -36.69 3.63 18.11
C SER A 46 -35.42 3.68 17.26
N ALA A 47 -34.83 2.53 16.97
CA ALA A 47 -33.65 2.45 16.11
C ALA A 47 -34.00 2.85 14.65
N PRO A 48 -33.10 3.50 13.87
CA PRO A 48 -31.77 3.99 14.23
C PRO A 48 -31.85 5.11 15.28
N VAL A 49 -30.91 5.13 16.23
CA VAL A 49 -30.90 6.10 17.33
C VAL A 49 -30.12 7.37 17.01
N LEU A 50 -29.25 7.38 15.97
CA LEU A 50 -28.48 8.57 15.58
C LEU A 50 -29.39 9.78 15.37
N GLY A 51 -29.03 10.91 15.97
CA GLY A 51 -29.80 12.14 15.87
C GLY A 51 -31.09 12.14 16.69
N LYS A 52 -31.41 11.04 17.38
CA LYS A 52 -32.60 10.92 18.23
C LYS A 52 -32.21 11.06 19.69
N THR A 53 -33.14 11.60 20.46
CA THR A 53 -32.96 11.77 21.90
C THR A 53 -33.18 10.47 22.66
N PHE A 54 -32.26 10.11 23.56
CA PHE A 54 -32.43 9.07 24.57
C PHE A 54 -32.43 9.67 25.98
N THR A 55 -33.05 8.95 26.92
CA THR A 55 -33.11 9.37 28.32
C THR A 55 -32.48 8.32 29.23
N VAL A 56 -31.50 8.71 30.04
CA VAL A 56 -30.96 7.87 31.11
C VAL A 56 -31.58 8.31 32.42
N ARG A 57 -32.18 7.40 33.18
CA ARG A 57 -32.70 7.64 34.53
C ARG A 57 -31.86 6.82 35.51
N GLY A 58 -31.43 7.44 36.59
CA GLY A 58 -30.70 6.77 37.65
C GLY A 58 -31.34 7.03 39.01
N THR A 59 -31.24 6.03 39.88
CA THR A 59 -31.63 6.13 41.28
C THR A 59 -30.43 5.75 42.14
N ARG A 60 -30.14 6.57 43.15
CA ARG A 60 -29.04 6.39 44.10
C ARG A 60 -29.54 5.81 45.41
N ALA A 61 -28.60 5.29 46.20
CA ALA A 61 -28.84 4.77 47.53
C ALA A 61 -29.15 5.88 48.54
N ASP A 62 -28.57 7.07 48.34
CA ASP A 62 -28.61 8.20 49.25
C ASP A 62 -28.79 9.54 48.53
N ASP A 63 -29.11 10.59 49.31
CA ASP A 63 -29.29 11.98 48.85
C ASP A 63 -28.00 12.80 48.86
N THR A 64 -26.86 12.21 49.25
CA THR A 64 -25.59 12.93 49.37
C THR A 64 -25.25 13.66 48.07
N PRO A 65 -25.00 14.98 48.04
CA PRO A 65 -24.68 15.69 46.82
C PRO A 65 -23.46 15.11 46.09
N THR A 66 -23.66 14.46 44.94
CA THR A 66 -22.57 13.82 44.19
C THR A 66 -22.61 14.19 42.71
N GLU A 67 -21.44 14.21 42.09
CA GLU A 67 -21.31 14.43 40.66
C GLU A 67 -21.45 13.12 39.87
N VAL A 68 -22.31 13.14 38.86
CA VAL A 68 -22.62 11.98 38.02
C VAL A 68 -22.26 12.30 36.57
N VAL A 69 -21.53 11.40 35.94
CA VAL A 69 -21.06 11.52 34.56
C VAL A 69 -21.71 10.44 33.69
N LEU A 70 -22.42 10.87 32.65
CA LEU A 70 -22.85 9.99 31.58
C LEU A 70 -21.69 9.85 30.59
N GLN A 71 -21.25 8.61 30.35
CA GLN A 71 -20.19 8.32 29.38
C GLN A 71 -20.76 7.51 28.22
N ALA A 72 -20.27 7.77 27.01
CA ALA A 72 -20.42 6.90 25.85
C ALA A 72 -19.11 6.19 25.57
N ARG A 73 -19.19 4.95 25.10
CA ARG A 73 -18.00 4.30 24.56
C ARG A 73 -17.61 4.98 23.24
N GLN A 74 -16.34 5.03 22.86
CA GLN A 74 -15.89 5.42 21.52
C GLN A 74 -14.66 4.57 21.22
N GLY A 75 -14.77 3.61 20.32
CA GLY A 75 -13.78 2.55 20.17
C GLY A 75 -13.59 1.75 21.46
N THR A 76 -12.40 1.81 22.04
CA THR A 76 -12.04 1.17 23.32
C THR A 76 -12.25 2.08 24.53
N GLU A 77 -12.40 3.39 24.33
CA GLU A 77 -12.43 4.39 25.40
C GLU A 77 -13.84 4.75 25.85
N TRP A 78 -13.96 5.36 27.03
CA TRP A 78 -15.21 5.89 27.57
C TRP A 78 -15.13 7.41 27.68
N VAL A 79 -15.80 8.10 26.77
CA VAL A 79 -15.81 9.55 26.63
C VAL A 79 -16.99 10.14 27.42
N PRO A 80 -16.79 11.18 28.25
CA PRO A 80 -17.89 11.85 28.91
C PRO A 80 -18.79 12.55 27.88
N LEU A 81 -20.08 12.20 27.90
CA LEU A 81 -21.09 12.94 27.14
C LEU A 81 -21.60 14.14 27.92
N THR A 82 -21.76 14.00 29.23
CA THR A 82 -22.17 15.10 30.10
C THR A 82 -21.96 14.76 31.57
N ARG A 83 -22.04 15.79 32.40
CA ARG A 83 -21.74 15.78 33.82
C ARG A 83 -22.80 16.62 34.53
N LYS A 84 -23.28 16.15 35.68
CA LYS A 84 -24.33 16.81 36.45
C LYS A 84 -24.11 16.56 37.94
N ARG A 85 -24.20 17.62 38.75
CA ARG A 85 -24.30 17.50 40.20
C ARG A 85 -25.73 17.11 40.57
N VAL A 86 -25.88 16.07 41.38
CA VAL A 86 -27.16 15.48 41.78
C VAL A 86 -27.26 15.54 43.30
N THR A 87 -28.26 16.25 43.81
CA THR A 87 -28.53 16.46 45.24
C THR A 87 -29.74 15.68 45.74
N GLY A 88 -30.26 14.75 44.93
CA GLY A 88 -31.46 13.98 45.23
C GLY A 88 -31.32 12.51 44.83
N HIS A 89 -32.20 11.66 45.35
CA HIS A 89 -32.23 10.21 45.13
C HIS A 89 -32.38 9.80 43.66
N SER A 90 -32.83 10.70 42.76
CA SER A 90 -33.00 10.39 41.34
C SER A 90 -32.41 11.47 40.43
N PHE A 91 -31.95 11.04 39.26
CA PHE A 91 -31.46 11.94 38.21
C PHE A 91 -31.85 11.43 36.84
N HIS A 92 -31.85 12.34 35.87
CA HIS A 92 -31.97 11.97 34.47
C HIS A 92 -31.06 12.81 33.56
N PHE A 93 -30.60 12.17 32.50
CA PHE A 93 -29.90 12.78 31.37
C PHE A 93 -30.76 12.64 30.13
N ARG A 94 -30.94 13.73 29.38
CA ARG A 94 -31.57 13.72 28.06
C ARG A 94 -30.53 14.15 27.03
N ARG A 95 -30.16 13.28 26.11
CA ARG A 95 -29.11 13.56 25.12
C ARG A 95 -29.50 13.05 23.75
N GLU A 96 -29.13 13.80 22.73
CA GLU A 96 -29.14 13.32 21.36
C GLU A 96 -28.08 12.23 21.22
N ALA A 97 -28.40 11.11 20.58
CA ALA A 97 -27.42 10.08 20.36
C ALA A 97 -26.47 10.54 19.24
N PRO A 98 -25.17 10.75 19.55
CA PRO A 98 -24.21 11.22 18.55
C PRO A 98 -23.93 10.17 17.47
N TYR A 99 -24.41 8.93 17.67
CA TYR A 99 -24.08 7.80 16.82
C TYR A 99 -25.15 6.68 16.85
N ASN A 100 -25.13 5.79 15.84
CA ASN A 100 -26.12 4.71 15.68
C ASN A 100 -25.94 3.48 16.60
N ARG A 101 -24.73 3.18 17.07
CA ARG A 101 -24.44 2.05 17.99
C ARG A 101 -23.98 2.52 19.36
N LEU A 102 -24.87 3.20 20.07
CA LEU A 102 -24.52 3.82 21.34
C LEU A 102 -24.44 2.83 22.51
N ARG A 103 -23.30 2.80 23.22
CA ARG A 103 -23.16 2.12 24.51
C ARG A 103 -22.86 3.17 25.56
N VAL A 104 -23.71 3.26 26.58
CA VAL A 104 -23.57 4.24 27.66
C VAL A 104 -23.33 3.56 29.00
N ARG A 105 -22.67 4.29 29.90
CA ARG A 105 -22.63 3.95 31.33
C ARG A 105 -22.71 5.24 32.14
N VAL A 106 -23.09 5.10 33.39
CA VAL A 106 -23.08 6.19 34.35
C VAL A 106 -21.97 5.94 35.35
N ARG A 107 -21.11 6.94 35.56
CA ARG A 107 -20.07 6.93 36.60
C ARG A 107 -20.43 7.96 37.65
N VAL A 108 -20.50 7.54 38.91
CA VAL A 108 -20.62 8.43 40.06
C VAL A 108 -19.20 8.75 40.54
N LEU A 109 -18.90 10.03 40.81
CA LEU A 109 -17.54 10.50 41.12
C LEU A 109 -17.20 10.48 42.62
N ASP A 110 -17.84 9.60 43.39
CA ASP A 110 -17.62 9.36 44.82
C ASP A 110 -16.78 8.10 45.10
N GLY A 111 -16.13 7.54 44.07
CA GLY A 111 -15.37 6.29 44.18
C GLY A 111 -16.22 5.03 43.94
N SER A 112 -17.54 5.15 43.74
CA SER A 112 -18.38 4.03 43.37
C SER A 112 -17.99 3.42 42.02
N ALA A 113 -18.13 2.09 41.90
CA ALA A 113 -17.96 1.41 40.63
C ALA A 113 -18.95 1.96 39.57
N PRO A 114 -18.51 2.17 38.32
CA PRO A 114 -19.40 2.63 37.26
C PRO A 114 -20.53 1.61 37.02
N SER A 115 -21.67 2.11 36.55
CA SER A 115 -22.81 1.27 36.22
C SER A 115 -22.44 0.22 35.18
N ALA A 116 -23.18 -0.89 35.19
CA ALA A 116 -23.14 -1.82 34.07
C ALA A 116 -23.41 -1.05 32.76
N PRO A 117 -22.62 -1.29 31.71
CA PRO A 117 -22.78 -0.58 30.45
C PRO A 117 -24.02 -1.08 29.68
N LEU A 118 -24.85 -0.16 29.22
CA LEU A 118 -26.11 -0.40 28.54
C LEU A 118 -26.02 -0.08 27.05
N ASN A 119 -26.53 -0.96 26.20
CA ASN A 119 -26.48 -0.83 24.74
C ASN A 119 -27.80 -0.26 24.20
N ALA A 120 -27.70 0.65 23.23
CA ALA A 120 -28.85 1.10 22.45
C ALA A 120 -29.43 -0.04 21.61
N PRO A 121 -30.75 -0.04 21.36
CA PRO A 121 -31.38 -0.98 20.46
C PRO A 121 -30.74 -0.86 19.08
N GLN A 122 -30.27 -2.00 18.57
CA GLN A 122 -29.73 -2.08 17.22
C GLN A 122 -30.85 -2.49 16.27
N LEU A 123 -30.85 -1.93 15.06
CA LEU A 123 -31.71 -2.43 13.99
C LEU A 123 -31.35 -3.89 13.73
N ALA A 124 -32.39 -4.71 13.55
CA ALA A 124 -32.22 -6.09 13.14
C ALA A 124 -31.25 -6.15 11.94
N PRO A 125 -30.30 -7.10 11.93
CA PRO A 125 -29.37 -7.22 10.82
C PRO A 125 -30.16 -7.39 9.52
N LYS A 126 -29.83 -6.59 8.49
CA LYS A 126 -30.42 -6.82 7.18
C LYS A 126 -29.78 -8.10 6.63
N VAL A 127 -30.60 -9.13 6.48
CA VAL A 127 -30.21 -10.39 5.85
C VAL A 127 -30.48 -10.25 4.36
N LYS A 128 -29.47 -10.47 3.53
CA LYS A 128 -29.61 -10.53 2.07
C LYS A 128 -29.01 -11.85 1.60
N ARG A 129 -29.76 -12.62 0.83
CA ARG A 129 -29.18 -13.74 0.07
C ARG A 129 -28.51 -13.16 -1.16
N ILE A 130 -27.28 -13.59 -1.44
CA ILE A 130 -26.48 -13.14 -2.56
C ILE A 130 -25.83 -14.33 -3.25
N ASP A 131 -25.67 -14.21 -4.55
CA ASP A 131 -24.83 -15.07 -5.35
C ASP A 131 -23.55 -14.33 -5.73
N TYR A 132 -22.46 -15.07 -5.99
CA TYR A 132 -21.19 -14.44 -6.37
C TYR A 132 -21.36 -13.55 -7.62
N ALA A 133 -22.25 -13.93 -8.54
CA ALA A 133 -22.50 -13.21 -9.79
C ALA A 133 -23.28 -11.90 -9.62
N ASP A 134 -23.82 -11.61 -8.43
CA ASP A 134 -24.59 -10.39 -8.17
C ASP A 134 -23.74 -9.11 -8.28
N GLY A 135 -22.41 -9.24 -8.26
CA GLY A 135 -21.47 -8.12 -8.32
C GLY A 135 -21.48 -7.24 -7.06
N PRO A 136 -20.96 -6.00 -7.16
CA PRO A 136 -20.89 -5.12 -6.01
C PRO A 136 -22.29 -4.65 -5.63
N PHE A 137 -22.58 -4.72 -4.34
CA PHE A 137 -23.81 -4.17 -3.80
C PHE A 137 -23.52 -2.94 -2.94
N HIS A 138 -24.42 -1.96 -3.02
CA HIS A 138 -24.30 -0.67 -2.37
C HIS A 138 -25.33 -0.55 -1.25
N PRO A 139 -24.96 -0.81 0.01
CA PRO A 139 -25.90 -0.68 1.12
C PRO A 139 -26.35 0.78 1.28
N LYS A 140 -27.65 1.08 1.08
CA LYS A 140 -28.26 2.37 1.44
C LYS A 140 -28.21 2.57 2.99
N PRO A 141 -28.08 3.81 3.52
CA PRO A 141 -27.38 4.12 4.78
C PRO A 141 -28.09 3.53 6.02
N SER A 142 -27.51 3.29 7.21
CA SER A 142 -26.21 3.57 7.85
C SER A 142 -26.03 2.61 9.06
N GLY A 143 -24.80 2.32 9.52
CA GLY A 143 -24.47 1.73 10.84
C GLY A 143 -25.00 0.31 11.18
N ARG A 144 -25.83 -0.30 10.33
CA ARG A 144 -26.40 -1.63 10.57
C ARG A 144 -25.37 -2.72 10.36
N VAL A 145 -25.45 -3.77 11.17
CA VAL A 145 -24.77 -5.03 10.85
C VAL A 145 -25.45 -5.59 9.61
N MET A 146 -24.65 -5.94 8.62
CA MET A 146 -25.14 -6.62 7.43
C MET A 146 -24.84 -8.11 7.51
N LYS A 147 -25.83 -8.93 7.17
CA LYS A 147 -25.67 -10.38 7.04
C LYS A 147 -25.92 -10.78 5.59
N TYR A 148 -24.97 -11.45 4.98
CA TYR A 148 -25.08 -11.96 3.62
C TYR A 148 -25.08 -13.48 3.65
N LEU A 149 -26.08 -14.09 3.03
CA LEU A 149 -26.20 -15.54 2.89
C LEU A 149 -25.78 -15.92 1.47
N PHE A 150 -24.83 -16.83 1.32
CA PHE A 150 -24.43 -17.35 0.01
C PHE A 150 -24.10 -18.84 0.10
N ASP A 151 -24.22 -19.57 -1.00
CA ASP A 151 -23.88 -20.99 -1.03
C ASP A 151 -22.42 -21.20 -1.45
N GLY A 152 -21.74 -22.07 -0.71
CA GLY A 152 -20.35 -22.42 -0.89
C GLY A 152 -20.14 -23.89 -1.21
N LYS A 153 -19.04 -24.20 -1.90
CA LYS A 153 -18.55 -25.57 -2.10
C LYS A 153 -17.21 -25.75 -1.36
N PRO A 154 -16.86 -26.99 -0.95
CA PRO A 154 -15.59 -27.27 -0.30
C PRO A 154 -14.41 -26.80 -1.18
N GLY A 155 -13.39 -26.22 -0.56
CA GLY A 155 -12.17 -25.76 -1.22
C GLY A 155 -12.30 -24.45 -1.99
N HIS A 156 -13.51 -23.91 -2.19
CA HIS A 156 -13.68 -22.56 -2.75
C HIS A 156 -12.94 -21.54 -1.89
N ARG A 157 -12.30 -20.58 -2.57
CA ARG A 157 -11.72 -19.41 -1.93
C ARG A 157 -12.66 -18.25 -2.12
N VAL A 158 -12.87 -17.47 -1.07
CA VAL A 158 -13.78 -16.34 -1.08
C VAL A 158 -13.02 -15.09 -0.65
N ALA A 159 -13.10 -14.04 -1.46
CA ALA A 159 -12.66 -12.72 -1.11
C ALA A 159 -13.86 -11.85 -0.75
N LEU A 160 -13.60 -10.89 0.13
CA LEU A 160 -14.52 -9.80 0.43
C LEU A 160 -13.82 -8.50 0.09
N THR A 161 -14.49 -7.69 -0.72
CA THR A 161 -14.07 -6.32 -1.03
C THR A 161 -15.10 -5.40 -0.38
N THR A 162 -14.65 -4.52 0.52
CA THR A 162 -15.51 -3.50 1.15
C THR A 162 -14.98 -2.09 0.89
N ARG A 163 -15.86 -1.14 0.61
CA ARG A 163 -15.54 0.30 0.59
C ARG A 163 -16.35 1.03 1.65
N GLY A 164 -15.73 1.99 2.33
CA GLY A 164 -16.32 2.65 3.50
C GLY A 164 -16.25 1.77 4.75
N GLY A 165 -17.08 2.06 5.74
CA GLY A 165 -17.14 1.29 6.99
C GLY A 165 -16.19 1.79 8.09
N GLY A 166 -15.27 2.72 7.79
CA GLY A 166 -14.36 3.34 8.76
C GLY A 166 -12.99 2.67 8.83
N PRO A 167 -12.15 3.06 9.81
CA PRO A 167 -10.83 2.46 10.00
C PRO A 167 -10.87 0.94 10.08
N SER A 168 -9.89 0.25 9.51
CA SER A 168 -9.81 -1.22 9.52
C SER A 168 -9.80 -1.80 10.95
N THR A 169 -9.28 -1.05 11.92
CA THR A 169 -9.15 -1.45 13.34
C THR A 169 -10.48 -1.70 14.05
N CYS A 170 -11.59 -1.13 13.56
CA CYS A 170 -12.93 -1.32 14.16
C CYS A 170 -13.96 -1.95 13.21
N THR A 171 -13.62 -2.15 11.94
CA THR A 171 -14.50 -2.86 11.00
C THR A 171 -14.36 -4.35 11.23
N GLY A 172 -15.47 -5.02 11.53
CA GLY A 172 -15.50 -6.44 11.85
C GLY A 172 -16.08 -7.27 10.72
N GLU A 173 -15.36 -8.30 10.31
CA GLU A 173 -15.79 -9.27 9.31
C GLU A 173 -15.78 -10.67 9.91
N ARG A 174 -16.87 -11.41 9.74
CA ARG A 174 -16.95 -12.79 10.23
C ARG A 174 -17.73 -13.66 9.26
N LEU A 175 -17.10 -14.74 8.82
CA LEU A 175 -17.75 -15.77 8.03
C LEU A 175 -18.11 -16.96 8.92
N THR A 176 -19.38 -17.38 8.88
CA THR A 176 -19.86 -18.57 9.57
C THR A 176 -20.47 -19.52 8.55
N GLY A 177 -20.04 -20.78 8.55
CA GLY A 177 -20.56 -21.83 7.68
C GLY A 177 -21.36 -22.88 8.46
N PRO A 178 -21.69 -24.01 7.79
CA PRO A 178 -22.47 -25.09 8.38
C PRO A 178 -21.86 -25.72 9.64
N THR A 179 -20.53 -25.64 9.78
CA THR A 179 -19.77 -26.23 10.91
C THR A 179 -19.24 -25.19 11.89
N GLY A 180 -19.68 -23.94 11.80
CA GLY A 180 -19.21 -22.85 12.65
C GLY A 180 -18.36 -21.82 11.93
N VAL A 181 -17.47 -21.14 12.65
CA VAL A 181 -16.69 -20.00 12.14
C VAL A 181 -15.65 -20.48 11.13
N VAL A 182 -15.56 -19.77 9.99
CA VAL A 182 -14.52 -20.00 8.99
C VAL A 182 -13.40 -19.00 9.20
N ALA A 183 -12.21 -19.48 9.56
CA ALA A 183 -11.05 -18.64 9.73
C ALA A 183 -10.58 -18.06 8.39
N ARG A 184 -10.15 -16.80 8.42
CA ARG A 184 -9.51 -16.14 7.28
C ARG A 184 -8.04 -16.54 7.24
N SER A 185 -7.52 -16.88 6.08
CA SER A 185 -6.08 -17.11 5.90
C SER A 185 -5.32 -15.79 5.93
N VAL A 186 -4.00 -15.88 6.14
CA VAL A 186 -3.08 -14.73 6.21
C VAL A 186 -3.24 -13.77 5.03
N ASN A 187 -3.48 -14.31 3.83
CA ASN A 187 -3.71 -13.53 2.60
C ASN A 187 -5.11 -12.91 2.45
N GLY A 188 -5.92 -12.89 3.52
CA GLY A 188 -7.26 -12.28 3.51
C GLY A 188 -8.35 -13.08 2.80
N LEU A 189 -8.12 -14.35 2.45
CA LEU A 189 -9.12 -15.23 1.84
C LEU A 189 -9.79 -16.14 2.87
N TRP A 190 -11.03 -16.56 2.63
CA TRP A 190 -11.60 -17.73 3.30
C TRP A 190 -11.51 -18.94 2.40
N ARG A 191 -11.02 -20.07 2.92
CA ARG A 191 -11.15 -21.37 2.25
C ARG A 191 -12.34 -22.11 2.87
N LEU A 192 -13.38 -22.32 2.07
CA LEU A 192 -14.62 -22.93 2.56
C LEU A 192 -14.40 -24.43 2.85
N PRO A 193 -14.66 -24.91 4.08
CA PRO A 193 -14.33 -26.29 4.46
C PRO A 193 -15.36 -27.31 3.96
N ARG A 194 -16.62 -26.91 3.76
CA ARG A 194 -17.73 -27.82 3.39
C ARG A 194 -18.70 -27.19 2.40
N ARG A 195 -19.58 -28.00 1.82
CA ARG A 195 -20.72 -27.52 1.04
C ARG A 195 -21.81 -26.99 1.98
N GLY A 196 -22.46 -25.89 1.61
CA GLY A 196 -23.65 -25.39 2.31
C GLY A 196 -23.77 -23.87 2.28
N THR A 197 -24.74 -23.34 3.02
CA THR A 197 -24.95 -21.90 3.13
C THR A 197 -24.03 -21.28 4.17
N TYR A 198 -23.40 -20.18 3.79
CA TYR A 198 -22.51 -19.38 4.62
C TYR A 198 -23.15 -18.04 4.94
N THR A 199 -22.93 -17.55 6.15
CA THR A 199 -23.32 -16.22 6.61
C THR A 199 -22.09 -15.35 6.76
N LEU A 200 -21.92 -14.37 5.88
CA LEU A 200 -20.94 -13.29 6.06
C LEU A 200 -21.59 -12.16 6.86
N LYS A 201 -21.00 -11.83 8.00
CA LYS A 201 -21.35 -10.66 8.79
C LYS A 201 -20.33 -9.55 8.55
N VAL A 202 -20.79 -8.40 8.05
CA VAL A 202 -19.98 -7.18 7.93
C VAL A 202 -20.50 -6.15 8.94
N SER A 203 -19.60 -5.69 9.79
CA SER A 203 -19.90 -4.76 10.89
C SER A 203 -19.04 -3.52 10.71
N PRO A 204 -19.58 -2.41 10.17
CA PRO A 204 -18.81 -1.18 10.07
C PRO A 204 -18.43 -0.66 11.46
N CYS A 205 -17.39 0.16 11.50
CA CYS A 205 -17.05 0.99 12.64
C CYS A 205 -18.23 1.83 13.09
N TRP A 206 -18.17 2.23 14.34
CA TRP A 206 -19.18 3.08 14.92
C TRP A 206 -19.14 4.48 14.27
N GLY A 207 -20.28 4.92 13.72
CA GLY A 207 -20.42 6.21 13.03
C GLY A 207 -20.20 6.12 11.52
N TRP A 208 -19.79 4.95 11.02
CA TRP A 208 -19.47 4.74 9.62
C TRP A 208 -20.50 3.85 8.91
N SER A 209 -20.57 4.01 7.59
CA SER A 209 -21.37 3.15 6.71
C SER A 209 -20.49 2.51 5.65
N THR A 210 -20.76 1.23 5.37
CA THR A 210 -20.16 0.54 4.23
C THR A 210 -20.93 0.92 2.96
N SER A 211 -20.25 1.49 1.97
CA SER A 211 -20.84 2.00 0.73
C SER A 211 -20.76 1.01 -0.43
N ARG A 212 -19.84 0.04 -0.36
CA ARG A 212 -19.72 -1.06 -1.31
C ARG A 212 -19.32 -2.32 -0.56
N VAL A 213 -19.93 -3.42 -0.91
CA VAL A 213 -19.43 -4.74 -0.52
C VAL A 213 -19.62 -5.67 -1.71
N GLU A 214 -18.64 -6.54 -1.93
CA GLU A 214 -18.62 -7.48 -3.03
C GLU A 214 -17.99 -8.78 -2.52
N ILE A 215 -18.58 -9.91 -2.92
CA ILE A 215 -18.08 -11.23 -2.57
C ILE A 215 -17.78 -11.97 -3.87
N ASP A 216 -16.52 -12.35 -4.02
CA ASP A 216 -16.07 -13.08 -5.19
C ASP A 216 -15.55 -14.46 -4.81
N ARG A 217 -15.83 -15.44 -5.66
CA ARG A 217 -15.07 -16.68 -5.65
C ARG A 217 -13.71 -16.39 -6.27
N VAL A 218 -12.64 -16.66 -5.53
CA VAL A 218 -11.28 -16.47 -6.04
C VAL A 218 -10.76 -17.73 -6.71
N ARG A 219 -10.34 -17.60 -7.97
CA ARG A 219 -9.49 -18.56 -8.65
C ARG A 219 -8.07 -18.01 -8.65
N LEU A 220 -7.15 -18.84 -8.18
CA LEU A 220 -5.73 -18.53 -8.15
C LEU A 220 -5.10 -19.08 -9.42
N VAL A 221 -4.41 -18.23 -10.16
CA VAL A 221 -3.85 -18.55 -11.47
C VAL A 221 -2.33 -18.38 -11.39
N PRO A 222 -1.55 -19.47 -11.54
CA PRO A 222 -0.09 -19.36 -11.56
C PRO A 222 0.37 -18.44 -12.69
N LEU A 223 1.25 -17.49 -12.38
CA LEU A 223 2.05 -16.78 -13.36
C LEU A 223 3.41 -17.49 -13.39
N ALA A 224 3.58 -18.40 -14.34
CA ALA A 224 4.85 -19.11 -14.52
C ALA A 224 5.91 -18.10 -14.97
N VAL A 225 7.06 -18.09 -14.29
CA VAL A 225 8.19 -17.25 -14.67
C VAL A 225 8.73 -17.77 -15.99
N ASP A 226 8.88 -16.85 -16.96
CA ASP A 226 9.25 -17.15 -18.35
C ASP A 226 8.26 -18.07 -19.08
N GLY A 227 7.02 -18.12 -18.60
CA GLY A 227 5.91 -18.79 -19.27
C GLY A 227 5.09 -17.85 -20.16
N ASP A 228 4.05 -18.41 -20.78
CA ASP A 228 3.12 -17.67 -21.63
C ASP A 228 2.35 -16.57 -20.87
N VAL A 229 1.89 -15.58 -21.62
CA VAL A 229 0.95 -14.56 -21.12
C VAL A 229 -0.34 -15.24 -20.68
N VAL A 230 -0.77 -14.94 -19.45
CA VAL A 230 -2.05 -15.36 -18.92
C VAL A 230 -3.09 -14.29 -19.23
N THR A 231 -3.99 -14.57 -20.17
CA THR A 231 -5.12 -13.70 -20.50
C THR A 231 -6.45 -14.35 -20.15
N LEU A 232 -7.11 -13.82 -19.13
CA LEU A 232 -8.37 -14.32 -18.60
C LEU A 232 -9.40 -13.18 -18.53
N ARG A 233 -10.46 -13.31 -19.33
CA ARG A 233 -11.57 -12.36 -19.32
C ARG A 233 -12.31 -12.39 -17.98
N ARG A 234 -12.92 -11.25 -17.64
CA ARG A 234 -13.83 -11.13 -16.49
C ARG A 234 -14.92 -12.19 -16.54
N ARG A 235 -15.16 -12.87 -15.41
CA ARG A 235 -16.27 -13.80 -15.24
C ARG A 235 -17.11 -13.35 -14.05
N ALA A 236 -18.43 -13.33 -14.22
CA ALA A 236 -19.33 -12.94 -13.15
C ALA A 236 -19.14 -13.84 -11.93
N GLY A 237 -18.92 -13.24 -10.76
CA GLY A 237 -18.72 -13.93 -9.49
C GLY A 237 -17.43 -14.73 -9.35
N VAL A 238 -16.47 -14.56 -10.26
CA VAL A 238 -15.14 -15.15 -10.14
C VAL A 238 -14.08 -14.06 -10.31
N ALA A 239 -13.27 -13.86 -9.29
CA ALA A 239 -12.07 -13.05 -9.36
C ALA A 239 -10.86 -13.94 -9.65
N ASP A 240 -10.18 -13.68 -10.76
CA ASP A 240 -8.94 -14.34 -11.14
C ASP A 240 -7.75 -13.56 -10.56
N TRP A 241 -7.01 -14.16 -9.63
CA TRP A 241 -5.84 -13.54 -9.01
C TRP A 241 -4.57 -14.23 -9.50
N GLY A 242 -3.58 -13.45 -9.90
CA GLY A 242 -2.26 -13.95 -10.27
C GLY A 242 -1.51 -14.49 -9.04
N VAL A 243 -0.78 -15.58 -9.24
CA VAL A 243 0.11 -16.15 -8.21
C VAL A 243 1.53 -16.17 -8.75
N LEU A 244 2.36 -15.30 -8.20
CA LEU A 244 3.80 -15.31 -8.46
C LEU A 244 4.51 -16.11 -7.37
N ARG A 245 5.42 -17.00 -7.75
CA ARG A 245 6.38 -17.62 -6.84
C ARG A 245 7.74 -16.97 -7.05
N LEU A 246 8.07 -16.01 -6.19
CA LEU A 246 9.35 -15.31 -6.21
C LEU A 246 10.47 -16.27 -5.75
N PRO A 247 11.50 -16.53 -6.59
CA PRO A 247 12.67 -17.31 -6.19
C PRO A 247 13.47 -16.62 -5.07
N ALA A 248 14.37 -17.38 -4.44
CA ALA A 248 15.27 -16.86 -3.40
C ALA A 248 16.36 -15.94 -3.94
N THR A 249 16.66 -16.05 -5.23
CA THR A 249 17.68 -15.27 -5.93
C THR A 249 17.14 -14.79 -7.26
N GLY A 250 17.66 -13.66 -7.73
CA GLY A 250 17.29 -13.08 -9.02
C GLY A 250 16.03 -12.22 -8.96
N ARG A 251 15.87 -11.43 -10.02
CA ARG A 251 14.78 -10.48 -10.23
C ARG A 251 13.73 -11.13 -11.13
N VAL A 252 12.46 -10.86 -10.83
CA VAL A 252 11.32 -11.22 -11.66
C VAL A 252 10.50 -9.96 -11.91
N MET A 253 10.29 -9.65 -13.19
CA MET A 253 9.34 -8.65 -13.62
C MET A 253 7.98 -9.33 -13.81
N VAL A 254 6.91 -8.74 -13.28
CA VAL A 254 5.54 -9.07 -13.63
C VAL A 254 4.96 -7.90 -14.42
N ARG A 255 4.48 -8.19 -15.63
CA ARG A 255 3.85 -7.23 -16.53
C ARG A 255 2.34 -7.45 -16.54
N GLY A 256 1.57 -6.40 -16.29
CA GLY A 256 0.18 -6.31 -16.67
C GLY A 256 0.06 -5.77 -18.10
N TRP A 257 -0.72 -6.43 -18.94
CA TRP A 257 -0.87 -6.08 -20.36
C TRP A 257 -1.98 -5.06 -20.65
N GLU A 258 -2.53 -4.49 -19.59
CA GLU A 258 -3.52 -3.43 -19.63
C GLU A 258 -2.87 -2.05 -19.53
N ALA A 259 -3.40 -1.09 -20.27
CA ALA A 259 -3.06 0.31 -20.09
C ALA A 259 -3.44 0.78 -18.67
N GLY A 260 -2.55 1.52 -18.00
CA GLY A 260 -2.76 2.06 -16.66
C GLY A 260 -2.27 1.16 -15.52
N TYR A 261 -3.09 1.03 -14.48
CA TYR A 261 -2.76 0.40 -13.18
C TYR A 261 -3.34 -1.03 -13.15
N PRO A 262 -2.58 -2.08 -13.51
CA PRO A 262 -3.12 -3.43 -13.63
C PRO A 262 -3.47 -4.06 -12.28
N TRP A 263 -2.88 -3.58 -11.17
CA TRP A 263 -3.00 -4.19 -9.85
C TRP A 263 -3.73 -3.29 -8.86
N SER A 264 -4.81 -3.79 -8.25
CA SER A 264 -5.49 -3.14 -7.13
C SER A 264 -4.73 -3.32 -5.81
N ARG A 265 -4.02 -4.45 -5.67
CA ARG A 265 -3.15 -4.76 -4.53
C ARG A 265 -2.24 -5.95 -4.83
N ILE A 266 -1.10 -5.99 -4.13
CA ILE A 266 -0.20 -7.14 -4.11
C ILE A 266 -0.12 -7.65 -2.67
N VAL A 267 -0.38 -8.94 -2.46
CA VAL A 267 -0.37 -9.57 -1.13
C VAL A 267 0.89 -10.41 -0.98
N ARG A 268 1.67 -10.13 0.07
CA ARG A 268 2.89 -10.83 0.44
C ARG A 268 2.63 -12.25 0.97
N PRO A 269 3.67 -13.09 1.06
CA PRO A 269 3.56 -14.43 1.64
C PRO A 269 3.03 -14.44 3.09
N ASP A 270 3.37 -13.41 3.88
CA ASP A 270 2.92 -13.21 5.26
C ASP A 270 1.50 -12.63 5.38
N GLY A 271 0.88 -12.26 4.26
CA GLY A 271 -0.45 -11.66 4.21
C GLY A 271 -0.49 -10.13 4.22
N ALA A 272 0.65 -9.47 4.40
CA ALA A 272 0.72 -8.02 4.31
C ALA A 272 0.41 -7.54 2.88
N VAL A 273 -0.22 -6.38 2.77
CA VAL A 273 -0.53 -5.77 1.46
C VAL A 273 0.52 -4.73 1.16
N LEU A 274 1.22 -4.89 0.04
CA LEU A 274 2.12 -3.87 -0.49
C LEU A 274 1.29 -2.71 -1.04
N ARG A 275 1.66 -1.48 -0.69
CA ARG A 275 1.01 -0.29 -1.25
C ARG A 275 1.52 -0.11 -2.67
N TYR A 276 0.65 -0.32 -3.65
CA TYR A 276 0.99 -0.23 -5.06
C TYR A 276 0.27 0.94 -5.75
N LEU A 277 1.04 1.72 -6.50
CA LEU A 277 0.63 2.93 -7.20
C LEU A 277 1.42 2.98 -8.53
N GLY A 278 0.93 2.22 -9.50
CA GLY A 278 0.90 2.75 -10.87
C GLY A 278 2.03 2.53 -11.83
N SER A 279 2.30 1.27 -12.13
CA SER A 279 2.91 0.92 -13.40
C SER A 279 2.30 -0.36 -13.96
N SER A 280 2.43 -0.58 -15.26
CA SER A 280 2.15 -1.88 -15.86
C SER A 280 3.23 -2.91 -15.50
N LEU A 281 4.40 -2.47 -15.00
CA LEU A 281 5.54 -3.31 -14.63
C LEU A 281 5.74 -3.32 -13.12
N THR A 282 5.88 -4.50 -12.55
CA THR A 282 6.17 -4.69 -11.13
C THR A 282 7.37 -5.59 -10.96
N TYR A 283 8.39 -5.14 -10.24
CA TYR A 283 9.62 -5.89 -10.06
C TYR A 283 9.66 -6.53 -8.67
N PHE A 284 10.08 -7.79 -8.63
CA PHE A 284 10.21 -8.58 -7.42
C PHE A 284 11.61 -9.17 -7.35
N GLU A 285 12.34 -8.89 -6.27
CA GLU A 285 13.66 -9.47 -6.01
C GLU A 285 13.77 -9.75 -4.51
N ALA A 286 14.02 -11.01 -4.14
CA ALA A 286 14.14 -11.38 -2.74
C ALA A 286 15.38 -10.70 -2.11
N GLY A 287 15.22 -10.17 -0.90
CA GLY A 287 16.25 -9.39 -0.20
C GLY A 287 16.31 -7.91 -0.60
N ARG A 288 15.56 -7.50 -1.64
CA ARG A 288 15.44 -6.08 -2.02
C ARG A 288 14.15 -5.46 -1.52
N ARG A 289 14.18 -4.16 -1.27
CA ARG A 289 12.96 -3.39 -0.96
C ARG A 289 12.04 -3.37 -2.16
N PHE A 290 10.73 -3.44 -1.90
CA PHE A 290 9.74 -3.24 -2.95
C PHE A 290 9.68 -1.76 -3.30
N HIS A 291 10.12 -1.41 -4.51
CA HIS A 291 10.00 -0.04 -5.01
C HIS A 291 8.76 0.10 -5.88
N ASN A 292 7.87 0.99 -5.44
CA ASN A 292 6.69 1.40 -6.16
C ASN A 292 6.92 2.83 -6.66
N SER A 293 6.61 3.10 -7.93
CA SER A 293 7.00 4.29 -8.70
C SER A 293 6.58 5.64 -8.10
N SER A 294 5.69 5.69 -7.11
CA SER A 294 5.21 6.94 -6.53
C SER A 294 5.28 7.03 -5.00
N ASP A 295 5.71 5.99 -4.29
CA ASP A 295 5.75 6.00 -2.82
C ASP A 295 6.91 5.11 -2.33
N ASN A 296 7.97 5.74 -1.83
CA ASN A 296 9.08 5.08 -1.13
C ASN A 296 8.70 4.51 0.25
N SER A 297 7.41 4.30 0.51
CA SER A 297 6.92 4.03 1.88
C SER A 297 7.09 2.58 2.33
N ASP A 298 7.25 1.62 1.40
CA ASP A 298 7.49 0.23 1.75
C ASP A 298 9.00 0.00 2.00
N THR A 299 9.40 0.11 3.26
CA THR A 299 10.81 -0.02 3.72
C THR A 299 11.28 -1.47 3.90
N GLU A 300 10.36 -2.44 3.82
CA GLU A 300 10.66 -3.84 4.08
C GLU A 300 11.17 -4.55 2.83
N SER A 301 12.20 -5.37 3.04
CA SER A 301 12.75 -6.23 1.98
C SER A 301 11.77 -7.36 1.66
N LEU A 302 11.60 -7.65 0.38
CA LEU A 302 10.80 -8.76 -0.09
C LEU A 302 11.43 -10.08 0.35
N THR A 303 10.61 -10.99 0.83
CA THR A 303 11.02 -12.38 1.07
C THR A 303 10.63 -13.24 -0.12
N ALA A 304 11.47 -14.24 -0.43
CA ALA A 304 11.11 -15.30 -1.36
C ALA A 304 9.78 -15.96 -0.96
N GLY A 305 9.03 -16.46 -1.95
CA GLY A 305 7.77 -17.15 -1.69
C GLY A 305 6.63 -16.69 -2.57
N ARG A 306 5.41 -16.84 -2.04
CA ARG A 306 4.19 -16.71 -2.82
C ARG A 306 3.54 -15.35 -2.67
N PHE A 307 3.49 -14.60 -3.77
CA PHE A 307 2.77 -13.33 -3.88
C PHE A 307 1.44 -13.53 -4.60
N LEU A 308 0.42 -12.79 -4.20
CA LEU A 308 -0.86 -12.73 -4.91
C LEU A 308 -1.00 -11.35 -5.56
N LEU A 309 -1.20 -11.33 -6.86
CA LEU A 309 -1.49 -10.12 -7.61
C LEU A 309 -2.98 -10.05 -7.87
N VAL A 310 -3.63 -9.03 -7.31
CA VAL A 310 -5.07 -8.82 -7.46
C VAL A 310 -5.27 -7.77 -8.53
N PRO A 311 -5.91 -8.11 -9.66
CA PRO A 311 -6.04 -7.16 -10.74
C PRO A 311 -7.03 -6.03 -10.38
N GLU A 312 -6.85 -4.86 -11.00
CA GLU A 312 -7.72 -3.68 -10.83
C GLU A 312 -8.98 -3.82 -11.70
N ALA A 313 -8.79 -4.00 -13.01
CA ALA A 313 -9.86 -4.48 -13.87
C ALA A 313 -10.15 -5.92 -13.48
N ALA A 314 -11.41 -6.33 -13.35
CA ALA A 314 -11.78 -7.68 -12.93
C ALA A 314 -11.45 -8.79 -13.96
N ARG A 315 -10.36 -8.65 -14.72
CA ARG A 315 -9.75 -9.57 -15.68
C ARG A 315 -8.26 -9.71 -15.31
N LEU A 316 -7.64 -10.83 -15.64
CA LEU A 316 -6.21 -11.03 -15.41
C LEU A 316 -5.53 -11.13 -16.77
N ASP A 317 -4.72 -10.13 -17.12
CA ASP A 317 -3.91 -10.13 -18.34
C ASP A 317 -2.46 -9.81 -17.98
N ALA A 318 -1.63 -10.84 -17.81
CA ALA A 318 -0.31 -10.67 -17.22
C ALA A 318 0.71 -11.75 -17.59
N SER A 319 1.99 -11.40 -17.53
CA SER A 319 3.12 -12.35 -17.63
C SER A 319 4.15 -12.08 -16.53
N ALA A 320 4.97 -13.09 -16.24
CA ALA A 320 6.10 -12.96 -15.32
C ALA A 320 7.37 -13.47 -16.02
N SER A 321 8.48 -12.74 -15.91
CA SER A 321 9.73 -13.12 -16.56
C SER A 321 10.96 -12.68 -15.80
N THR A 322 12.06 -13.40 -15.99
CA THR A 322 13.40 -12.97 -15.57
C THR A 322 14.00 -12.02 -16.61
N PRO A 323 14.97 -11.18 -16.26
CA PRO A 323 15.66 -10.35 -17.24
C PRO A 323 16.46 -11.17 -18.25
N VAL A 324 16.55 -10.71 -19.50
CA VAL A 324 17.56 -11.17 -20.46
C VAL A 324 18.85 -10.39 -20.20
N ALA A 325 19.91 -11.10 -19.82
CA ALA A 325 21.20 -10.48 -19.56
C ALA A 325 22.01 -10.27 -20.86
N ALA A 326 22.66 -9.12 -20.98
CA ALA A 326 23.66 -8.86 -22.01
C ALA A 326 24.76 -7.96 -21.46
N THR A 327 25.96 -8.05 -22.02
CA THR A 327 27.07 -7.15 -21.68
C THR A 327 27.19 -6.05 -22.73
N VAL A 328 27.38 -4.82 -22.27
CA VAL A 328 27.61 -3.66 -23.12
C VAL A 328 28.97 -3.07 -22.79
N THR A 329 29.76 -2.79 -23.82
CA THR A 329 31.04 -2.08 -23.65
C THR A 329 30.78 -0.59 -23.88
N PRO A 330 31.07 0.30 -22.91
CA PRO A 330 30.99 1.73 -23.13
C PRO A 330 31.87 2.14 -24.32
N GLU A 331 31.38 3.04 -25.18
CA GLU A 331 32.01 3.42 -26.46
C GLU A 331 32.08 2.31 -27.52
N GLY A 332 31.59 1.11 -27.19
CA GLY A 332 31.54 -0.01 -28.11
C GLY A 332 30.49 0.13 -29.20
N PRO A 333 30.38 -0.91 -30.06
CA PRO A 333 29.27 -1.01 -31.00
C PRO A 333 27.92 -1.14 -30.28
N PRO A 334 26.81 -0.80 -30.95
CA PRO A 334 25.48 -1.04 -30.41
C PRO A 334 25.23 -2.53 -30.17
N VAL A 335 24.51 -2.86 -29.09
CA VAL A 335 24.11 -4.21 -28.73
C VAL A 335 22.60 -4.33 -28.90
N THR A 336 22.15 -5.31 -29.69
CA THR A 336 20.74 -5.63 -29.86
C THR A 336 20.37 -6.82 -28.98
N VAL A 337 19.35 -6.66 -28.14
CA VAL A 337 18.87 -7.70 -27.22
C VAL A 337 17.38 -7.94 -27.45
N GLY A 338 17.05 -9.13 -27.95
CA GLY A 338 15.68 -9.61 -28.12
C GLY A 338 15.04 -10.09 -26.83
N ASP A 339 13.77 -10.46 -26.91
CA ASP A 339 12.92 -10.82 -25.76
C ASP A 339 13.00 -12.27 -25.31
N ALA A 340 13.85 -13.05 -25.97
CA ALA A 340 14.00 -14.49 -25.76
C ALA A 340 12.65 -15.24 -25.81
N GLY A 341 11.74 -14.79 -26.69
CA GLY A 341 10.44 -15.41 -26.92
C GLY A 341 9.34 -15.01 -25.94
N VAL A 342 9.63 -14.11 -24.98
CA VAL A 342 8.64 -13.61 -24.01
C VAL A 342 8.42 -12.12 -24.27
N PRO A 343 7.27 -11.71 -24.86
CA PRO A 343 7.01 -10.32 -25.22
C PRO A 343 7.24 -9.33 -24.08
N GLY A 344 7.99 -8.27 -24.37
CA GLY A 344 8.27 -7.20 -23.42
C GLY A 344 9.11 -7.60 -22.20
N ARG A 345 9.84 -8.71 -22.24
CA ARG A 345 10.76 -9.13 -21.18
C ARG A 345 11.74 -8.00 -20.80
N GLU A 346 12.14 -7.93 -19.54
CA GLU A 346 13.16 -6.98 -19.07
C GLU A 346 14.54 -7.34 -19.65
N ARG A 347 15.39 -6.33 -19.85
CA ARG A 347 16.78 -6.45 -20.28
C ARG A 347 17.67 -6.00 -19.15
N ALA A 348 18.70 -6.77 -18.82
CA ALA A 348 19.71 -6.43 -17.85
C ALA A 348 21.05 -6.24 -18.58
N LEU A 349 21.39 -4.99 -18.86
CA LEU A 349 22.60 -4.62 -19.59
C LEU A 349 23.72 -4.32 -18.60
N THR A 350 24.74 -5.17 -18.55
CA THR A 350 25.87 -5.00 -17.62
C THR A 350 27.05 -4.31 -18.31
N PHE A 351 27.66 -3.34 -17.64
CA PHE A 351 28.88 -2.69 -18.12
C PHE A 351 29.79 -2.30 -16.95
N THR A 352 31.08 -2.14 -17.22
CA THR A 352 32.04 -1.60 -16.24
C THR A 352 32.21 -0.10 -16.47
N GLY A 353 31.99 0.70 -15.44
CA GLY A 353 32.09 2.15 -15.49
C GLY A 353 33.10 2.72 -14.51
N LYS A 354 33.49 3.97 -14.74
CA LYS A 354 34.37 4.76 -13.87
C LYS A 354 33.56 5.79 -13.07
N GLY A 355 33.91 5.97 -11.81
CA GLY A 355 33.30 6.95 -10.92
C GLY A 355 33.55 8.37 -11.40
N GLY A 356 32.54 9.23 -11.27
CA GLY A 356 32.54 10.62 -11.72
C GLY A 356 32.20 10.80 -13.19
N THR A 357 32.36 9.77 -14.03
CA THR A 357 31.98 9.78 -15.45
C THR A 357 30.46 9.83 -15.62
N PHE A 358 30.02 10.53 -16.67
CA PHE A 358 28.63 10.56 -17.08
C PHE A 358 28.42 9.67 -18.29
N TYR A 359 27.60 8.63 -18.17
CA TYR A 359 27.22 7.76 -19.29
C TYR A 359 25.79 8.02 -19.73
N TYR A 360 25.50 7.83 -21.01
CA TYR A 360 24.18 8.02 -21.60
C TYR A 360 23.91 6.99 -22.70
N THR A 361 22.63 6.73 -22.99
CA THR A 361 22.25 5.88 -24.11
C THR A 361 22.09 6.73 -25.38
N GLU A 362 22.70 6.34 -26.49
CA GLU A 362 22.64 7.10 -27.76
C GLU A 362 21.21 7.16 -28.33
N GLN A 363 20.46 6.07 -28.14
CA GLN A 363 19.04 6.02 -28.49
C GLN A 363 18.20 6.32 -27.25
N HIS A 364 17.07 6.99 -27.46
CA HIS A 364 16.02 6.99 -26.46
C HIS A 364 15.62 5.54 -26.20
N LEU A 365 15.76 5.10 -24.95
CA LEU A 365 15.10 3.88 -24.52
C LEU A 365 13.59 4.05 -24.77
N PRO A 366 12.89 2.99 -25.21
CA PRO A 366 11.48 3.07 -25.58
C PRO A 366 10.69 3.87 -24.53
N THR A 367 10.17 5.02 -24.93
CA THR A 367 9.66 6.02 -24.00
C THR A 367 8.48 5.50 -23.22
N THR A 368 8.46 5.89 -21.95
CA THR A 368 7.57 5.50 -20.86
C THR A 368 6.13 6.02 -20.97
N THR A 369 5.59 6.21 -22.18
CA THR A 369 4.29 6.89 -22.35
C THR A 369 3.17 6.22 -21.57
N GLN A 370 3.24 4.92 -21.28
CA GLN A 370 2.63 4.28 -20.09
C GLN A 370 3.41 3.02 -19.67
N GLY A 371 4.20 3.13 -18.61
CA GLY A 371 4.75 1.96 -17.90
C GLY A 371 5.91 1.23 -18.58
N GLY A 372 6.75 1.93 -19.33
CA GLY A 372 8.14 1.50 -19.54
C GLY A 372 9.01 1.94 -18.35
N GLY A 373 10.16 1.29 -18.13
CA GLY A 373 11.03 1.66 -17.02
C GLY A 373 12.47 1.22 -17.24
N GLY A 374 13.38 2.03 -16.72
CA GLY A 374 14.83 1.91 -16.77
C GLY A 374 15.41 2.20 -15.40
N GLU A 375 16.32 1.36 -14.93
CA GLU A 375 16.94 1.49 -13.62
C GLU A 375 18.40 1.12 -13.74
N LEU A 376 19.29 2.02 -13.37
CA LEU A 376 20.71 1.70 -13.26
C LEU A 376 21.01 1.31 -11.81
N VAL A 377 21.54 0.11 -11.60
CA VAL A 377 21.99 -0.39 -10.31
C VAL A 377 23.51 -0.44 -10.28
N GLY A 378 24.10 0.12 -9.22
CA GLY A 378 25.53 0.18 -9.00
C GLY A 378 26.15 -1.10 -8.42
N PRO A 379 27.49 -1.12 -8.29
CA PRO A 379 28.23 -2.27 -7.75
C PRO A 379 27.92 -2.56 -6.28
N ASP A 380 27.48 -1.55 -5.53
CA ASP A 380 26.97 -1.67 -4.16
C ASP A 380 25.53 -2.21 -4.09
N GLY A 381 24.90 -2.41 -5.26
CA GLY A 381 23.51 -2.82 -5.39
C GLY A 381 22.52 -1.69 -5.17
N GLU A 382 22.95 -0.44 -5.03
CA GLU A 382 22.05 0.70 -4.87
C GLU A 382 21.66 1.27 -6.25
N ARG A 383 20.46 1.88 -6.31
CA ARG A 383 20.03 2.58 -7.52
C ARG A 383 20.86 3.84 -7.73
N VAL A 384 21.41 3.99 -8.92
CA VAL A 384 22.08 5.21 -9.39
C VAL A 384 21.01 6.21 -9.83
N ALA A 385 21.17 7.45 -9.39
CA ALA A 385 20.31 8.55 -9.81
C ALA A 385 20.35 8.73 -11.33
N ASP A 386 19.19 8.70 -11.97
CA ASP A 386 19.08 8.95 -13.40
C ASP A 386 18.98 10.44 -13.72
N TRP A 387 19.56 10.81 -14.84
CA TRP A 387 19.48 12.12 -15.44
C TRP A 387 18.49 12.07 -16.62
N ASN A 388 17.48 12.94 -16.54
CA ASN A 388 16.47 13.16 -17.58
C ASN A 388 15.69 11.90 -18.02
N TYR A 389 15.04 11.20 -17.07
CA TYR A 389 14.22 10.02 -17.34
C TYR A 389 15.01 8.90 -18.04
N GLN A 390 16.03 8.39 -17.35
CA GLN A 390 16.82 7.22 -17.79
C GLN A 390 17.60 7.43 -19.08
N ARG A 391 18.00 8.67 -19.37
CA ARG A 391 18.78 8.99 -20.57
C ARG A 391 20.28 9.08 -20.28
N GLY A 392 20.67 9.37 -19.04
CA GLY A 392 22.06 9.27 -18.60
C GLY A 392 22.24 9.16 -17.09
N TRP A 393 23.46 8.89 -16.64
CA TRP A 393 23.80 8.67 -15.24
C TRP A 393 25.22 9.13 -14.98
N ARG A 394 25.40 9.88 -13.89
CA ARG A 394 26.74 10.13 -13.33
C ARG A 394 27.06 9.02 -12.34
N LEU A 395 28.14 8.27 -12.57
CA LEU A 395 28.46 7.13 -11.74
C LEU A 395 29.11 7.58 -10.42
N PRO A 396 28.70 7.04 -9.26
CA PRO A 396 29.26 7.43 -7.97
C PRO A 396 30.63 6.79 -7.68
N SER A 397 30.96 5.67 -8.33
CA SER A 397 32.15 4.89 -8.03
C SER A 397 32.62 4.11 -9.27
N ASP A 398 33.81 3.51 -9.19
CA ASP A 398 34.21 2.50 -10.17
C ASP A 398 33.46 1.18 -9.92
N GLY A 399 33.20 0.42 -10.96
CA GLY A 399 32.70 -0.95 -10.82
C GLY A 399 31.76 -1.40 -11.93
N THR A 400 31.08 -2.52 -11.70
CA THR A 400 30.08 -3.08 -12.61
C THR A 400 28.70 -2.54 -12.28
N TYR A 401 28.03 -2.03 -13.32
CA TYR A 401 26.69 -1.49 -13.28
C TYR A 401 25.75 -2.37 -14.11
N THR A 402 24.49 -2.43 -13.71
CA THR A 402 23.43 -3.12 -14.45
C THR A 402 22.32 -2.13 -14.77
N LEU A 403 22.14 -1.83 -16.05
CA LEU A 403 20.99 -1.09 -16.56
C LEU A 403 19.86 -2.09 -16.85
N TYR A 404 18.86 -2.09 -15.98
CA TYR A 404 17.59 -2.74 -16.22
C TYR A 404 16.72 -1.86 -17.11
N THR A 405 16.11 -2.42 -18.14
CA THR A 405 15.15 -1.68 -18.97
C THR A 405 14.11 -2.61 -19.57
N ALA A 406 12.87 -2.14 -19.70
CA ALA A 406 11.79 -2.88 -20.33
C ALA A 406 10.91 -1.94 -21.17
N PRO A 407 10.46 -2.38 -22.36
CA PRO A 407 9.60 -1.57 -23.22
C PRO A 407 8.23 -1.30 -22.57
N GLY A 408 7.57 -0.21 -22.97
CA GLY A 408 6.18 0.05 -22.62
C GLY A 408 5.23 -1.05 -23.13
N VAL A 409 3.94 -1.01 -22.76
CA VAL A 409 2.98 -2.07 -23.15
C VAL A 409 2.80 -2.16 -24.67
N ASP A 410 2.76 -1.03 -25.36
CA ASP A 410 2.57 -0.98 -26.81
C ASP A 410 3.82 -1.48 -27.55
N ASP A 411 4.99 -0.96 -27.20
CA ASP A 411 6.28 -1.39 -27.76
C ASP A 411 6.55 -2.87 -27.50
N ALA A 412 6.18 -3.37 -26.31
CA ALA A 412 6.34 -4.79 -25.97
C ALA A 412 5.56 -5.73 -26.91
N ARG A 413 4.50 -5.25 -27.59
CA ARG A 413 3.71 -6.04 -28.53
C ARG A 413 4.27 -6.00 -29.96
N THR A 414 4.98 -4.94 -30.32
CA THR A 414 5.36 -4.64 -31.71
C THR A 414 6.87 -4.66 -31.97
N SER A 415 7.70 -4.50 -30.93
CA SER A 415 9.16 -4.44 -31.02
C SER A 415 9.81 -5.35 -29.96
N PRO A 416 10.07 -6.62 -30.29
CA PRO A 416 10.71 -7.56 -29.35
C PRO A 416 12.19 -7.23 -29.10
N ASP A 417 12.83 -6.54 -30.05
CA ASP A 417 14.25 -6.23 -30.00
C ASP A 417 14.49 -4.80 -29.52
N MET A 418 15.53 -4.64 -28.70
CA MET A 418 16.00 -3.35 -28.23
C MET A 418 17.47 -3.21 -28.56
N THR A 419 17.84 -2.13 -29.24
CA THR A 419 19.24 -1.81 -29.52
C THR A 419 19.70 -0.71 -28.58
N VAL A 420 20.82 -0.94 -27.88
CA VAL A 420 21.40 0.02 -26.96
C VAL A 420 22.87 0.21 -27.28
N ARG A 421 23.28 1.49 -27.34
CA ARG A 421 24.67 1.90 -27.35
C ARG A 421 24.89 2.84 -26.18
N LEU A 422 25.87 2.51 -25.35
CA LEU A 422 26.26 3.29 -24.18
C LEU A 422 27.45 4.17 -24.55
N ARG A 423 27.33 5.48 -24.33
CA ARG A 423 28.39 6.46 -24.57
C ARG A 423 28.70 7.24 -23.31
N GLU A 424 29.93 7.71 -23.21
CA GLU A 424 30.43 8.61 -22.19
C GLU A 424 30.21 10.05 -22.66
N ALA A 425 29.73 10.95 -21.82
CA ALA A 425 29.71 12.37 -22.15
C ALA A 425 31.09 12.98 -21.92
N VAL A 426 31.41 14.02 -22.67
CA VAL A 426 32.59 14.84 -22.38
C VAL A 426 32.28 15.67 -21.14
N MET A 427 33.03 15.42 -20.06
CA MET A 427 32.89 16.19 -18.83
C MET A 427 33.68 17.49 -18.90
N GLN A 428 32.99 18.62 -18.81
CA GLN A 428 33.57 19.94 -18.67
C GLN A 428 33.86 20.27 -17.20
N ALA A 429 34.77 21.22 -16.97
CA ALA A 429 35.02 21.78 -15.66
C ALA A 429 33.72 22.31 -15.03
N HIS A 430 33.69 22.36 -13.70
CA HIS A 430 32.58 22.91 -12.95
C HIS A 430 32.26 24.34 -13.41
N VAL A 431 30.97 24.63 -13.61
CA VAL A 431 30.46 25.92 -14.08
C VAL A 431 29.80 26.64 -12.91
N PRO A 432 30.38 27.72 -12.38
CA PRO A 432 29.73 28.48 -11.32
C PRO A 432 28.43 29.13 -11.80
N ILE A 433 27.47 29.30 -10.90
CA ILE A 433 26.26 30.06 -11.19
C ILE A 433 26.64 31.50 -11.60
N ASN A 434 25.80 32.13 -12.43
CA ASN A 434 25.98 33.46 -13.03
C ASN A 434 27.18 33.57 -13.98
N THR A 435 27.84 32.47 -14.31
CA THR A 435 28.96 32.45 -15.27
C THR A 435 28.49 31.88 -16.60
N VAL A 436 28.92 32.50 -17.70
CA VAL A 436 28.74 31.96 -19.05
C VAL A 436 29.84 30.93 -19.30
N ALA A 437 29.47 29.71 -19.64
CA ALA A 437 30.40 28.65 -19.99
C ALA A 437 30.11 28.14 -21.40
N ARG A 438 31.17 28.00 -22.20
CA ARG A 438 31.06 27.44 -23.55
C ARG A 438 31.14 25.93 -23.52
N PHE A 439 30.10 25.26 -24.02
CA PHE A 439 30.04 23.82 -24.20
C PHE A 439 30.33 23.51 -25.67
N THR A 440 31.36 22.70 -25.93
CA THR A 440 31.82 22.41 -27.31
C THR A 440 31.73 20.93 -27.62
N VAL A 441 30.97 20.60 -28.66
CA VAL A 441 30.83 19.27 -29.24
C VAL A 441 31.79 19.13 -30.41
N THR A 442 32.88 18.41 -30.20
CA THR A 442 33.89 18.12 -31.24
C THR A 442 33.60 16.83 -32.00
N GLU A 443 32.89 15.90 -31.37
CA GLU A 443 32.48 14.63 -31.96
C GLU A 443 30.97 14.63 -32.26
N PRO A 444 30.52 14.28 -33.47
CA PRO A 444 29.11 14.34 -33.84
C PRO A 444 28.18 13.56 -32.87
N GLY A 445 27.16 14.25 -32.36
CA GLY A 445 26.17 13.67 -31.44
C GLY A 445 26.71 13.35 -30.03
N ARG A 446 27.94 13.74 -29.70
CA ARG A 446 28.55 13.53 -28.37
C ARG A 446 27.96 14.51 -27.38
N TRP A 447 27.47 14.01 -26.25
CA TRP A 447 26.97 14.87 -25.19
C TRP A 447 28.14 15.53 -24.45
N VAL A 448 27.90 16.75 -23.97
CA VAL A 448 28.82 17.49 -23.10
C VAL A 448 28.09 17.78 -21.81
N ALA A 449 28.69 17.48 -20.66
CA ALA A 449 28.07 17.65 -19.37
C ALA A 449 28.99 18.42 -18.42
N ALA A 450 28.41 19.24 -17.54
CA ALA A 450 29.13 19.94 -16.49
C ALA A 450 28.31 19.96 -15.20
N THR A 451 28.99 19.93 -14.06
CA THR A 451 28.34 20.25 -12.79
C THR A 451 28.26 21.76 -12.60
N THR A 452 27.20 22.24 -11.97
CA THR A 452 27.10 23.64 -11.51
C THR A 452 26.68 23.68 -10.04
N ASP A 453 26.87 24.84 -9.41
CA ASP A 453 26.48 25.07 -8.03
C ASP A 453 25.01 24.76 -7.79
N GLN A 454 24.66 24.64 -6.52
CA GLN A 454 23.28 24.45 -6.12
C GLN A 454 22.45 25.69 -6.45
N VAL A 455 21.49 25.53 -7.36
CA VAL A 455 20.38 26.46 -7.54
C VAL A 455 19.46 26.31 -6.34
N SER A 456 19.74 27.07 -5.28
CA SER A 456 18.96 27.10 -4.04
C SER A 456 18.10 28.36 -3.91
N GLY A 457 16.97 28.23 -3.22
CA GLY A 457 16.17 29.35 -2.70
C GLY A 457 15.00 29.76 -3.60
N ASN A 458 14.01 30.41 -3.00
CA ASN A 458 12.82 31.01 -3.64
C ASN A 458 13.14 32.16 -4.63
N SER A 459 14.29 32.10 -5.29
CA SER A 459 14.72 33.07 -6.29
C SER A 459 14.38 32.51 -7.66
N ALA A 460 13.59 33.24 -8.44
CA ALA A 460 13.51 33.00 -9.88
C ALA A 460 14.94 33.11 -10.43
N ARG A 461 15.33 32.17 -11.28
CA ARG A 461 16.58 32.22 -12.03
C ARG A 461 16.29 32.01 -13.51
N THR A 462 17.28 32.25 -14.36
CA THR A 462 17.13 32.00 -15.79
C THR A 462 18.16 30.97 -16.25
N PHE A 463 17.72 29.93 -16.97
CA PHE A 463 18.63 29.13 -17.77
C PHE A 463 18.62 29.68 -19.18
N ALA A 464 19.77 30.08 -19.70
CA ALA A 464 19.86 30.73 -21.01
C ALA A 464 21.04 30.19 -21.83
N SER A 465 20.88 30.29 -23.14
CA SER A 465 21.87 29.99 -24.15
C SER A 465 22.18 31.24 -24.98
N SER A 466 23.41 31.35 -25.45
CA SER A 466 23.86 32.38 -26.38
C SER A 466 25.02 31.87 -27.23
N GLY A 467 25.45 32.65 -28.23
CA GLY A 467 26.71 32.38 -28.95
C GLY A 467 26.79 31.01 -29.66
N SER A 468 25.65 30.42 -30.05
CA SER A 468 25.63 29.10 -30.68
C SER A 468 26.26 29.14 -32.08
N THR A 469 27.12 28.16 -32.32
CA THR A 469 27.78 27.88 -33.61
C THR A 469 27.38 26.51 -34.16
N MET A 470 26.42 25.84 -33.50
CA MET A 470 25.92 24.54 -33.94
C MET A 470 25.02 24.70 -35.16
N SER A 471 25.28 23.90 -36.19
CA SER A 471 24.55 23.95 -37.47
C SER A 471 23.37 22.98 -37.54
N GLY A 472 22.71 22.67 -36.42
CA GLY A 472 21.59 21.73 -36.36
C GLY A 472 20.87 21.78 -35.02
N ALA A 473 19.90 20.88 -34.83
CA ALA A 473 19.11 20.83 -33.59
C ALA A 473 19.98 20.42 -32.39
N TRP A 474 19.80 21.12 -31.27
CA TRP A 474 20.45 20.81 -30.00
C TRP A 474 19.53 21.25 -28.87
N GLN A 475 19.64 20.59 -27.72
CA GLN A 475 19.00 21.05 -26.51
C GLN A 475 20.00 21.02 -25.36
N ALA A 476 19.93 21.98 -24.47
CA ALA A 476 20.60 21.93 -23.19
C ALA A 476 19.56 21.82 -22.09
N SER A 477 19.86 21.04 -21.06
CA SER A 477 19.00 20.96 -19.88
C SER A 477 19.78 21.06 -18.59
N LEU A 478 19.13 21.69 -17.61
CA LEU A 478 19.60 21.84 -16.25
C LEU A 478 18.70 20.99 -15.34
N ARG A 479 19.32 20.07 -14.59
CA ARG A 479 18.62 19.19 -13.63
C ARG A 479 19.42 18.95 -12.36
N TRP A 480 18.72 18.55 -11.29
CA TRP A 480 19.34 18.00 -10.09
C TRP A 480 19.89 16.59 -10.32
N THR A 481 21.03 16.29 -9.70
CA THR A 481 21.56 14.93 -9.57
C THR A 481 20.94 14.21 -8.36
N PHE A 482 19.60 14.14 -8.29
CA PHE A 482 18.94 13.56 -7.12
C PHE A 482 18.73 12.05 -7.27
N SER A 483 19.21 11.27 -6.28
CA SER A 483 18.72 9.91 -6.04
C SER A 483 17.35 10.05 -5.40
N PRO A 484 16.29 9.35 -5.85
CA PRO A 484 14.92 9.50 -5.37
C PRO A 484 14.72 8.98 -3.94
N ARG A 485 15.66 9.18 -3.00
CA ARG A 485 15.47 8.94 -1.58
C ARG A 485 14.60 10.05 -0.99
N CYS A 486 13.30 9.97 -1.25
CA CYS A 486 12.29 10.57 -0.39
C CYS A 486 12.45 9.91 1.00
N SER A 487 13.15 10.57 1.92
CA SER A 487 13.25 10.08 3.31
C SER A 487 11.89 10.26 3.99
N PRO A 488 11.35 9.23 4.67
CA PRO A 488 10.10 9.31 5.41
C PRO A 488 10.24 10.10 6.74
N GLU A 489 11.30 10.89 6.92
CA GLU A 489 11.43 11.72 8.10
C GLU A 489 10.26 12.71 8.23
N PRO A 490 9.70 12.91 9.43
CA PRO A 490 8.55 13.79 9.67
C PRO A 490 8.81 15.29 9.39
N ARG A 491 9.97 15.64 8.84
CA ARG A 491 10.37 16.98 8.40
C ARG A 491 10.91 17.03 6.96
N GLY A 492 10.89 15.91 6.22
CA GLY A 492 11.25 15.90 4.80
C GLY A 492 10.16 16.64 3.99
N PRO A 493 10.53 17.44 2.98
CA PRO A 493 9.55 18.19 2.20
C PRO A 493 8.55 17.25 1.53
N LEU A 494 7.26 17.44 1.85
CA LEU A 494 6.12 16.85 1.17
C LEU A 494 6.06 17.42 -0.25
N GLY A 495 6.69 16.75 -1.21
CA GLY A 495 6.77 17.24 -2.58
C GLY A 495 7.71 16.41 -3.46
N CYS A 496 7.52 15.09 -3.51
CA CYS A 496 8.21 14.24 -4.50
C CYS A 496 7.45 14.37 -5.83
N GLY A 497 7.77 15.37 -6.66
CA GLY A 497 7.08 15.53 -7.94
C GLY A 497 7.52 16.69 -8.83
N ASP A 498 8.02 17.79 -8.27
CA ASP A 498 8.40 18.95 -9.10
C ASP A 498 9.86 18.83 -9.51
N TYR A 499 10.11 18.01 -10.54
CA TYR A 499 11.39 17.95 -11.21
C TYR A 499 11.66 19.29 -11.88
N LEU A 500 12.68 20.02 -11.43
CA LEU A 500 13.30 21.04 -12.28
C LEU A 500 13.89 20.33 -13.50
N ASN A 501 13.14 20.30 -14.60
CA ASN A 501 13.67 20.04 -15.93
C ASN A 501 13.56 21.33 -16.73
N THR A 502 14.57 22.19 -16.60
CA THR A 502 14.62 23.42 -17.40
C THR A 502 15.41 23.13 -18.65
N VAL A 503 14.76 23.32 -19.80
CA VAL A 503 15.33 23.08 -21.12
C VAL A 503 15.45 24.41 -21.86
N VAL A 504 16.55 24.58 -22.58
CA VAL A 504 16.72 25.58 -23.63
C VAL A 504 17.19 24.87 -24.89
N ASP A 505 16.83 25.40 -26.03
CA ASP A 505 17.20 24.87 -27.34
C ASP A 505 17.41 26.04 -28.32
N GLN A 506 17.67 25.73 -29.60
CA GLN A 506 17.89 26.75 -30.61
C GLN A 506 16.70 27.71 -30.80
N ASP A 507 15.48 27.28 -30.50
CA ASP A 507 14.23 28.04 -30.70
C ASP A 507 13.76 28.70 -29.40
N HIS A 508 14.17 28.17 -28.26
CA HIS A 508 13.84 28.63 -26.91
C HIS A 508 15.14 28.91 -26.14
N PRO A 509 15.84 30.02 -26.45
CA PRO A 509 17.19 30.26 -25.93
C PRO A 509 17.22 30.64 -24.45
N SER A 510 16.06 30.77 -23.78
CA SER A 510 15.98 31.06 -22.36
C SER A 510 14.69 30.55 -21.73
N THR A 511 14.80 30.01 -20.53
CA THR A 511 13.65 29.53 -19.75
C THR A 511 13.83 29.90 -18.28
N ALA A 512 12.76 30.39 -17.65
CA ALA A 512 12.75 30.66 -16.22
C ALA A 512 12.85 29.34 -15.43
N ILE A 513 13.73 29.33 -14.44
CA ILE A 513 13.88 28.28 -13.45
C ILE A 513 13.10 28.72 -12.22
N TRP A 514 12.14 27.89 -11.79
CA TRP A 514 11.47 28.08 -10.52
C TRP A 514 11.49 26.78 -9.72
N SER A 515 12.10 26.82 -8.55
CA SER A 515 12.00 25.73 -7.58
C SER A 515 11.74 26.29 -6.19
N PRO A 516 10.64 25.88 -5.54
CA PRO A 516 10.38 26.27 -4.16
C PRO A 516 11.21 25.45 -3.15
N TYR A 517 12.05 24.50 -3.63
CA TYR A 517 12.76 23.56 -2.77
C TYR A 517 14.28 23.74 -2.84
N THR A 518 14.92 23.61 -1.67
CA THR A 518 16.39 23.59 -1.57
C THR A 518 16.85 22.14 -1.61
N VAL A 519 17.48 21.70 -2.71
CA VAL A 519 17.97 20.32 -2.88
C VAL A 519 19.49 20.28 -2.71
N PRO A 520 20.05 19.54 -1.73
CA PRO A 520 21.47 19.63 -1.32
C PRO A 520 22.48 18.99 -2.29
N SER A 521 22.09 18.72 -3.54
CA SER A 521 22.95 18.09 -4.56
C SER A 521 23.32 19.10 -5.66
N PRO A 522 24.56 19.07 -6.18
CA PRO A 522 24.94 19.89 -7.32
C PRO A 522 24.05 19.60 -8.53
N ASN A 523 23.83 20.63 -9.34
CA ASN A 523 23.08 20.50 -10.59
C ASN A 523 23.99 19.97 -11.69
N LEU A 524 23.38 19.36 -12.70
CA LEU A 524 24.04 18.96 -13.93
C LEU A 524 23.44 19.73 -15.10
N ILE A 525 24.32 20.40 -15.85
CA ILE A 525 24.03 20.95 -17.18
C ILE A 525 24.47 19.92 -18.18
N VAL A 526 23.62 19.56 -19.13
CA VAL A 526 23.99 18.67 -20.25
C VAL A 526 23.51 19.28 -21.54
N LEU A 527 24.41 19.31 -22.51
CA LEU A 527 24.16 19.65 -23.90
C LEU A 527 24.01 18.36 -24.71
N GLU A 528 22.85 18.20 -25.32
CA GLU A 528 22.45 17.08 -26.15
C GLU A 528 22.32 17.56 -27.63
N PRO A 529 23.39 17.44 -28.43
CA PRO A 529 23.30 17.69 -29.87
C PRO A 529 22.55 16.56 -30.58
N ALA A 530 21.82 16.87 -31.66
CA ALA A 530 21.30 15.86 -32.56
C ALA A 530 22.43 15.06 -33.24
N ALA A 531 22.10 13.89 -33.79
CA ALA A 531 23.05 13.08 -34.53
C ALA A 531 23.67 13.87 -35.69
N GLY A 532 25.00 13.81 -35.83
CA GLY A 532 25.72 14.55 -36.86
C GLY A 532 26.09 16.00 -36.50
N VAL A 533 25.55 16.56 -35.40
CA VAL A 533 25.79 17.96 -35.02
C VAL A 533 27.09 18.11 -34.22
N THR A 534 27.87 19.12 -34.59
CA THR A 534 29.07 19.61 -33.90
C THR A 534 29.01 21.13 -33.74
N GLY A 535 29.88 21.70 -32.93
CA GLY A 535 29.96 23.14 -32.69
C GLY A 535 29.90 23.45 -31.19
N GLY A 536 29.71 24.71 -30.82
CA GLY A 536 29.58 25.10 -29.42
C GLY A 536 28.46 26.08 -29.16
N VAL A 537 27.96 26.06 -27.92
CA VAL A 537 26.95 26.97 -27.39
C VAL A 537 27.40 27.47 -26.02
N ASP A 538 27.12 28.74 -25.75
CA ASP A 538 27.40 29.34 -24.46
C ASP A 538 26.16 29.19 -23.59
N LEU A 539 26.30 28.58 -22.41
CA LEU A 539 25.22 28.33 -21.46
C LEU A 539 25.48 29.10 -20.16
N GLN A 540 24.41 29.63 -19.58
CA GLN A 540 24.46 30.36 -18.32
C GLN A 540 23.24 30.03 -17.46
N VAL A 541 23.49 29.80 -16.16
CA VAL A 541 22.45 29.83 -15.12
C VAL A 541 22.53 31.20 -14.45
N GLY A 542 21.71 32.13 -14.90
CA GLY A 542 21.68 33.52 -14.45
C GLY A 542 20.84 33.73 -13.18
N PRO A 543 20.88 34.96 -12.65
CA PRO A 543 19.96 35.40 -11.60
C PRO A 543 18.51 35.45 -12.08
#